data_AF-A0A2V9BM78-F1
#
_entry.id   AF-A0A2V9BM78-F1
#
_cell.length_a   1.000
_cell.length_b   1.000
_cell.length_c   1.000
_cell.angle_alpha   90.00
_cell.angle_beta   90.00
_cell.angle_gamma   90.00
#
_symmetry.space_group_name_H-M   'P 1'
#
loop_
_entity.id
_entity.type
_entity.pdbx_description
1 polymer ?
#
loop_
_entity_poly.entity_id
_entity_poly.type
_entity_poly.pdbx_seq_one_letter_code
_entity_poly.pdbx_strand_id
1 'polypeptide(L)'
;MGYQCVEFYAPYFQWSEDETKQMRKLLDDLSIRCFSTHNDSSYMNAENIAKARDRNLILGCKYVVVASSHPQPTALDGWKAVADELNAAAEKLDPSGLKVGYHNH
;
A
#
# COMPACT_ATOMS: atom_id res chain seq x y z
N MET A 1 -12.99 3.17 21.42
CA MET A 1 -11.89 4.02 20.89
C MET A 1 -12.33 5.01 19.82
N GLY A 2 -13.51 4.87 19.19
CA GLY A 2 -14.06 5.92 18.31
C GLY A 2 -13.41 6.07 16.93
N TYR A 3 -12.44 5.21 16.60
CA TYR A 3 -11.80 5.21 15.29
C TYR A 3 -12.77 4.82 14.17
N GLN A 4 -12.72 5.57 13.08
CA GLN A 4 -13.54 5.37 11.88
C GLN A 4 -12.72 4.75 10.74
N CYS A 5 -11.41 4.61 10.92
CA CYS A 5 -10.51 4.10 9.92
C CYS A 5 -9.35 3.33 10.51
N VAL A 6 -8.76 2.51 9.66
CA VAL A 6 -7.53 1.75 9.92
C VAL A 6 -6.58 1.90 8.73
N GLU A 7 -5.31 1.63 8.99
CA GLU A 7 -4.30 1.37 7.98
C GLU A 7 -3.74 -0.03 8.25
N PHE A 8 -3.83 -0.93 7.26
CA PHE A 8 -3.26 -2.26 7.42
C PHE A 8 -1.77 -2.26 7.11
N TYR A 9 -0.99 -2.94 7.94
CA TYR A 9 0.42 -3.19 7.69
C TYR A 9 0.62 -4.52 6.94
N ALA A 10 1.80 -4.66 6.33
CA ALA A 10 2.26 -5.69 5.41
C ALA A 10 1.59 -7.10 5.37
N PRO A 11 1.27 -7.80 6.48
CA PRO A 11 0.72 -9.17 6.41
C PRO A 11 -0.55 -9.35 5.58
N TYR A 12 -1.34 -8.29 5.37
CA TYR A 12 -2.51 -8.36 4.48
C TYR A 12 -2.14 -8.81 3.05
N PHE A 13 -0.90 -8.58 2.64
CA PHE A 13 -0.41 -8.95 1.32
C PHE A 13 -0.36 -10.47 1.10
N GLN A 14 -0.34 -11.26 2.17
CA GLN A 14 -0.39 -12.72 2.07
C GLN A 14 -1.81 -13.28 1.94
N TRP A 15 -2.83 -12.44 2.12
CA TRP A 15 -4.21 -12.86 1.97
C TRP A 15 -4.53 -13.28 0.54
N SER A 16 -5.28 -14.37 0.44
CA SER A 16 -6.04 -14.73 -0.73
C SER A 16 -7.07 -13.64 -1.06
N GLU A 17 -7.65 -13.74 -2.25
CA GLU A 17 -8.66 -12.78 -2.68
C GLU A 17 -9.91 -12.85 -1.82
N ASP A 18 -10.31 -14.08 -1.46
CA ASP A 18 -11.48 -14.32 -0.62
C ASP A 18 -11.27 -13.79 0.80
N GLU A 19 -10.10 -14.00 1.40
CA GLU A 19 -9.76 -13.40 2.70
C GLU A 19 -9.81 -11.87 2.65
N THR A 20 -9.32 -11.27 1.55
CA THR A 20 -9.35 -9.82 1.37
C THR A 20 -10.77 -9.28 1.25
N LYS A 21 -11.65 -9.98 0.51
CA LYS A 21 -13.08 -9.64 0.38
C LYS A 21 -13.82 -9.82 1.71
N GLN A 22 -13.51 -10.87 2.47
CA GLN A 22 -14.08 -11.09 3.80
C GLN A 22 -13.67 -9.97 4.76
N MET A 23 -12.40 -9.54 4.73
CA MET A 23 -11.93 -8.40 5.51
C MET A 23 -12.66 -7.11 5.10
N ARG A 24 -12.82 -6.86 3.80
CA ARG A 24 -13.60 -5.70 3.32
C ARG A 24 -15.02 -5.71 3.87
N LYS A 25 -15.69 -6.86 3.85
CA LYS A 25 -17.05 -7.00 4.39
C LYS A 25 -17.08 -6.70 5.89
N LEU A 26 -16.13 -7.23 6.66
CA LEU A 26 -16.05 -6.97 8.10
C LEU A 26 -15.87 -5.47 8.39
N LEU A 27 -15.01 -4.78 7.64
CA LEU A 27 -14.83 -3.33 7.76
C LEU A 27 -16.15 -2.58 7.52
N ASP A 28 -16.93 -2.99 6.51
CA ASP A 28 -18.24 -2.39 6.21
C ASP A 28 -19.27 -2.63 7.29
N ASP A 29 -19.38 -3.87 7.78
CA ASP A 29 -20.31 -4.23 8.87
C ASP A 29 -20.01 -3.44 10.15
N LEU A 30 -18.74 -3.11 10.37
CA LEU A 30 -18.27 -2.29 11.49
C LEU A 30 -18.31 -0.77 11.21
N SER A 31 -18.66 -0.36 9.99
CA SER A 31 -18.59 1.04 9.52
C SER A 31 -17.20 1.67 9.67
N ILE A 32 -16.14 0.88 9.48
CA ILE A 32 -14.73 1.29 9.50
C ILE A 32 -14.20 1.30 8.06
N ARG A 33 -13.34 2.26 7.73
CA ARG A 33 -12.70 2.33 6.40
C ARG A 33 -11.21 2.02 6.46
N CYS A 34 -10.72 1.21 5.53
CA CYS A 34 -9.29 1.09 5.28
C CYS A 34 -8.89 2.10 4.20
N PHE A 35 -8.31 3.25 4.59
CA PHE A 35 -7.93 4.29 3.62
C PHE A 35 -6.54 4.07 3.03
N SER A 36 -5.70 3.30 3.71
CA SER A 36 -4.28 3.19 3.41
C SER A 36 -3.74 1.83 3.81
N THR A 37 -2.61 1.46 3.21
CA THR A 37 -1.78 0.34 3.64
C THR A 37 -0.33 0.76 3.80
N HIS A 38 0.37 0.10 4.73
CA HIS A 38 1.75 0.39 5.10
C HIS A 38 2.65 -0.81 4.76
N ASN A 39 3.54 -0.63 3.79
CA ASN A 39 4.14 -1.72 3.01
C ASN A 39 5.66 -1.65 2.95
N ASP A 40 6.29 -2.79 2.73
CA ASP A 40 7.69 -2.85 2.29
C ASP A 40 7.82 -2.40 0.82
N SER A 41 8.97 -1.85 0.41
CA SER A 41 9.20 -1.40 -0.97
C SER A 41 9.07 -2.55 -1.98
N SER A 42 9.37 -3.79 -1.57
CA SER A 42 9.22 -4.98 -2.41
C SER A 42 7.78 -5.24 -2.89
N TYR A 43 6.76 -4.68 -2.24
CA TYR A 43 5.36 -4.87 -2.66
C TYR A 43 4.99 -3.96 -3.83
N MET A 44 5.81 -2.93 -4.10
CA MET A 44 5.60 -1.93 -5.14
C MET A 44 6.48 -2.17 -6.37
N ASN A 45 7.25 -3.25 -6.38
CA ASN A 45 8.07 -3.63 -7.52
C ASN A 45 7.22 -4.17 -8.69
N ALA A 46 7.84 -4.36 -9.85
CA ALA A 46 7.14 -4.78 -11.06
C ALA A 46 6.42 -6.14 -10.94
N GLU A 47 6.91 -7.05 -10.10
CA GLU A 47 6.33 -8.38 -9.87
C GLU A 47 5.06 -8.30 -8.99
N ASN A 48 5.10 -7.47 -7.95
CA ASN A 48 4.08 -7.43 -6.90
C ASN A 48 3.02 -6.35 -7.09
N ILE A 49 3.29 -5.31 -7.89
CA ILE A 49 2.42 -4.13 -7.95
C ILE A 49 0.98 -4.42 -8.42
N ALA A 50 0.78 -5.41 -9.28
CA ALA A 50 -0.56 -5.84 -9.68
C ALA A 50 -1.34 -6.44 -8.50
N LYS A 51 -0.68 -7.28 -7.69
CA LYS A 51 -1.26 -7.84 -6.47
C LYS A 51 -1.53 -6.76 -5.44
N ALA A 52 -0.61 -5.79 -5.27
CA ALA A 52 -0.81 -4.64 -4.40
C ALA A 52 -2.05 -3.84 -4.82
N ARG A 53 -2.17 -3.53 -6.11
CA ARG A 53 -3.35 -2.85 -6.69
C ARG A 53 -4.64 -3.59 -6.33
N ASP A 54 -4.73 -4.87 -6.70
CA ASP A 54 -5.99 -5.61 -6.60
C ASP A 54 -6.44 -5.76 -5.14
N ARG A 55 -5.50 -6.01 -4.22
CA ARG A 55 -5.78 -6.08 -2.79
C ARG A 55 -6.23 -4.75 -2.21
N ASN A 56 -5.54 -3.66 -2.54
CA ASN A 56 -5.90 -2.32 -2.06
C ASN A 56 -7.26 -1.86 -2.63
N LEU A 57 -7.59 -2.20 -3.87
CA LEU A 57 -8.91 -1.93 -4.44
C LEU A 57 -10.03 -2.68 -3.72
N ILE A 58 -9.83 -3.98 -3.42
CA ILE A 58 -10.81 -4.77 -2.65
C ILE A 58 -11.04 -4.16 -1.27
N LEU A 59 -9.96 -3.76 -0.58
CA LEU A 59 -10.04 -3.14 0.74
C LEU A 59 -10.66 -1.74 0.71
N GLY A 60 -10.78 -1.12 -0.47
CA GLY A 60 -11.28 0.25 -0.63
C GLY A 60 -10.27 1.34 -0.24
N CYS A 61 -8.98 1.02 -0.34
CA CYS A 61 -7.89 1.95 -0.03
C CYS A 61 -7.81 3.07 -1.07
N LYS A 62 -7.24 4.20 -0.64
CA LYS A 62 -6.86 5.33 -1.50
C LYS A 62 -5.35 5.48 -1.61
N TYR A 63 -4.63 5.12 -0.55
CA TYR A 63 -3.20 5.28 -0.44
C TYR A 63 -2.51 3.92 -0.30
N VAL A 64 -1.36 3.77 -0.95
CA VAL A 64 -0.46 2.61 -0.80
C VAL A 64 0.90 3.17 -0.42
N VAL A 65 1.26 3.04 0.86
CA VAL A 65 2.41 3.73 1.45
C VAL A 65 3.59 2.77 1.59
N VAL A 66 4.75 3.17 1.09
CA VAL A 66 6.04 2.53 1.39
C VAL A 66 6.49 3.01 2.77
N ALA A 67 6.66 2.08 3.68
CA ALA A 67 6.86 2.33 5.09
C ALA A 67 8.23 2.92 5.40
N SER A 68 9.27 2.54 4.67
CA SER A 68 10.61 3.08 4.85
C SER A 68 11.47 2.72 3.64
N SER A 69 12.64 3.32 3.55
CA SER A 69 13.69 2.87 2.64
C SER A 69 14.63 1.95 3.41
N HIS A 70 14.58 0.65 3.14
CA HIS A 70 15.48 -0.33 3.76
C HIS A 70 16.27 -1.11 2.69
N PRO A 71 17.62 -1.12 2.76
CA PRO A 71 18.46 -0.29 3.64
C PRO A 71 18.31 1.21 3.31
N GLN A 72 18.52 2.07 4.31
CA GLN A 72 18.40 3.52 4.11
C GLN A 72 19.52 4.02 3.18
N PRO A 73 19.19 4.77 2.12
CA PRO A 73 20.21 5.40 1.28
C PRO A 73 21.10 6.37 2.06
N THR A 74 22.41 6.23 1.92
CA THR A 74 23.42 7.13 2.53
C THR A 74 23.94 8.19 1.57
N ALA A 75 23.63 8.07 0.27
CA ALA A 75 24.08 8.95 -0.79
C ALA A 75 22.90 9.44 -1.63
N LEU A 76 23.08 10.59 -2.31
CA LEU A 76 22.07 11.22 -3.17
C LEU A 76 21.50 10.25 -4.21
N ASP A 77 22.35 9.46 -4.85
CA ASP A 77 21.91 8.56 -5.93
C ASP A 77 21.01 7.43 -5.41
N GLY A 78 21.18 6.99 -4.17
CA GLY A 78 20.25 6.03 -3.56
C GLY A 78 18.88 6.66 -3.27
N TRP A 79 18.83 7.94 -2.87
CA TRP A 79 17.56 8.66 -2.73
C TRP A 79 16.85 8.91 -4.07
N LYS A 80 17.62 9.17 -5.14
CA LYS A 80 17.05 9.23 -6.50
C LYS A 80 16.44 7.89 -6.91
N ALA A 81 17.12 6.78 -6.64
CA ALA A 81 16.58 5.45 -6.93
C ALA A 81 15.26 5.18 -6.20
N VAL A 82 15.17 5.54 -4.90
CA VAL A 82 13.90 5.44 -4.15
C VAL A 82 12.80 6.30 -4.78
N ALA A 83 13.13 7.53 -5.20
CA ALA A 83 12.16 8.40 -5.86
C ALA A 83 11.69 7.82 -7.20
N ASP A 84 12.60 7.24 -7.99
CA ASP A 84 12.28 6.59 -9.26
C ASP A 84 11.36 5.37 -9.06
N GLU A 85 11.61 4.55 -8.04
CA GLU A 85 10.74 3.43 -7.66
C GLU A 85 9.33 3.89 -7.28
N LEU A 86 9.23 4.94 -6.45
CA LEU A 86 7.95 5.51 -6.04
C LEU A 86 7.19 6.10 -7.23
N ASN A 87 7.88 6.81 -8.13
CA ASN A 87 7.28 7.37 -9.34
C ASN A 87 6.76 6.27 -10.26
N ALA A 88 7.57 5.24 -10.53
CA ALA A 88 7.16 4.11 -11.36
C ALA A 88 5.96 3.35 -10.77
N ALA A 89 5.90 3.23 -9.44
CA ALA A 89 4.75 2.64 -8.77
C ALA A 89 3.50 3.54 -8.87
N ALA A 90 3.67 4.86 -8.70
CA ALA A 90 2.59 5.84 -8.82
C ALA A 90 1.98 5.82 -10.23
N GLU A 91 2.79 5.84 -11.28
CA GLU A 91 2.33 5.78 -12.68
C GLU A 91 1.48 4.54 -12.96
N LYS A 92 1.87 3.38 -12.41
CA LYS A 92 1.14 2.11 -12.60
C LYS A 92 -0.17 2.07 -11.83
N LEU A 93 -0.25 2.74 -10.68
CA LEU A 93 -1.41 2.70 -9.79
C LEU A 93 -2.42 3.83 -10.04
N ASP A 94 -1.98 4.96 -10.60
CA ASP A 94 -2.83 6.13 -10.85
C ASP A 94 -4.09 5.84 -11.68
N PRO A 95 -4.06 5.03 -12.76
CA PRO A 95 -5.26 4.69 -13.53
C PRO A 95 -6.32 3.94 -12.73
N SER A 96 -5.94 3.31 -11.61
CA SER A 96 -6.86 2.63 -10.69
C SER A 96 -7.37 3.53 -9.56
N GLY A 97 -6.94 4.80 -9.52
CA GLY A 97 -7.30 5.77 -8.49
C GLY A 97 -6.52 5.65 -7.18
N LEU A 98 -5.51 4.78 -7.12
CA LEU A 98 -4.64 4.60 -5.97
C LEU A 98 -3.45 5.59 -6.02
N LYS A 99 -3.07 6.13 -4.87
CA LYS A 99 -1.94 7.06 -4.73
C LYS A 99 -0.81 6.43 -3.92
N VAL A 100 0.41 6.54 -4.42
CA VAL A 100 1.61 6.04 -3.73
C VAL A 100 2.11 7.11 -2.75
N GLY A 101 2.50 6.68 -1.55
CA GLY A 101 3.09 7.54 -0.53
C GLY A 101 4.37 6.94 0.05
N TYR A 102 5.11 7.77 0.78
CA TYR A 102 6.28 7.38 1.55
C TYR A 102 6.14 7.88 2.98
N HIS A 103 6.42 7.04 3.96
CA HIS A 103 6.40 7.40 5.38
C HIS A 103 7.83 7.47 5.92
N ASN A 104 8.26 8.65 6.37
CA ASN A 104 9.59 8.81 6.96
C ASN A 104 9.63 8.20 8.38
N HIS A 105 10.82 7.75 8.79
CA HIS A 105 11.10 7.26 10.14
C HIS A 105 12.18 8.13 10.81
#